data_AF-A0A2K2RTL2-F1
#
_entry.id   AF-A0A2K2RTL2-F1
#
_cell.length_a   1.000
_cell.length_b   1.000
_cell.length_c   1.000
_cell.angle_alpha   90.00
_cell.angle_beta   90.00
_cell.angle_gamma   90.00
#
_symmetry.space_group_name_H-M   'P 1'
#
loop_
_entity.id
_entity.type
_entity.pdbx_description
1 polymer ?
#
loop_
_entity_poly.entity_id
_entity_poly.type
_entity_poly.pdbx_seq_one_letter_code
_entity_poly.pdbx_strand_id
1 'polypeptide(L)'
;MPRAVTAPLGFVPGAAAAVALVLSAQGVERAAESAARAAARPAPAFHAPRPDIVPRAAWLGDAARDQPPPRYDDQVVAVFLHHTDSPNGYDCADAPGIIRALYEGQTQGRDWDDLGYNFVVDRCGTVYEGRAGGADRPVTGAHTQGFNHRTAGIAALGTFTEGTEVPDVMLRAIAAVTAWKLGPSGTDPRAEVRLVSSNGGSRYAAGTTATLPAVAGHSDGYMTDCPGAALHARLPEIRDLAARLQGRDAGTGPGRDAGTDTRRVTATDDARNEELSP
;
A
#
# COMPACT_ATOMS: atom_id res chain seq x y z
N MET A 1 -47.53 -79.66 23.86
CA MET A 1 -48.01 -78.50 24.65
C MET A 1 -47.54 -78.69 26.08
N PRO A 2 -47.31 -77.63 26.88
CA PRO A 2 -47.36 -76.18 26.55
C PRO A 2 -46.02 -75.79 25.86
N ARG A 3 -45.44 -74.57 25.88
CA ARG A 3 -45.87 -73.21 26.28
C ARG A 3 -45.14 -72.19 25.38
N ALA A 4 -45.71 -71.01 25.13
CA ALA A 4 -45.00 -69.88 24.50
C ALA A 4 -44.59 -68.85 25.57
N VAL A 5 -43.40 -68.26 25.42
CA VAL A 5 -42.93 -67.12 26.23
C VAL A 5 -42.93 -65.88 25.36
N THR A 6 -43.80 -64.92 25.67
CA THR A 6 -43.82 -63.59 25.05
C THR A 6 -42.89 -62.66 25.80
N ALA A 7 -41.85 -62.17 25.14
CA ALA A 7 -41.07 -61.02 25.62
C ALA A 7 -41.71 -59.70 25.13
N PRO A 8 -41.87 -58.68 25.98
CA PRO A 8 -42.35 -57.37 25.52
C PRO A 8 -41.20 -56.60 24.86
N LEU A 9 -41.35 -56.23 23.58
CA LEU A 9 -40.50 -55.20 22.98
C LEU A 9 -40.89 -53.84 23.58
N GLY A 10 -40.14 -53.42 24.60
CA GLY A 10 -40.22 -52.10 25.20
C GLY A 10 -39.81 -51.00 24.22
N PHE A 11 -40.78 -50.18 23.83
CA PHE A 11 -40.64 -49.04 22.92
C PHE A 11 -39.70 -47.97 23.50
N VAL A 12 -38.57 -47.67 22.86
CA VAL A 12 -37.72 -46.49 23.21
C VAL A 12 -37.34 -45.62 21.99
N PRO A 13 -38.31 -45.14 21.17
CA PRO A 13 -38.01 -44.15 20.13
C PRO A 13 -37.64 -42.77 20.69
N GLY A 14 -38.06 -42.44 21.93
CA GLY A 14 -37.80 -41.14 22.55
C GLY A 14 -36.31 -40.85 22.79
N ALA A 15 -35.53 -41.84 23.22
CA ALA A 15 -34.10 -41.66 23.48
C ALA A 15 -33.31 -41.42 22.17
N ALA A 16 -33.63 -42.16 21.11
CA ALA A 16 -32.99 -41.99 19.80
C ALA A 16 -33.32 -40.61 19.19
N ALA A 17 -34.57 -40.16 19.30
CA ALA A 17 -34.98 -38.83 18.84
C ALA A 17 -34.29 -37.69 19.62
N ALA A 18 -34.17 -37.82 20.95
CA ALA A 18 -33.48 -36.83 21.78
C ALA A 18 -31.98 -36.75 21.45
N VAL A 19 -31.30 -37.89 21.28
CA VAL A 19 -29.88 -37.93 20.89
C VAL A 19 -29.67 -37.34 19.51
N ALA A 20 -30.54 -37.62 18.54
CA ALA A 20 -30.48 -37.01 17.21
C ALA A 20 -30.63 -35.48 17.28
N LEU A 21 -31.58 -34.96 18.07
CA LEU A 21 -31.77 -33.51 18.24
C LEU A 21 -30.54 -32.82 18.85
N VAL A 22 -29.93 -33.43 19.87
CA VAL A 22 -28.72 -32.90 20.53
C VAL A 22 -27.52 -32.92 19.58
N LEU A 23 -27.34 -33.98 18.80
CA LEU A 23 -26.30 -34.05 17.78
C LEU A 23 -26.51 -33.03 16.65
N SER A 24 -27.76 -32.78 16.25
CA SER A 24 -28.11 -31.72 15.28
C SER A 24 -27.80 -30.32 15.84
N ALA A 25 -28.19 -30.03 17.08
CA ALA A 25 -27.91 -28.76 17.75
C ALA A 25 -26.40 -28.51 17.84
N GLN A 26 -25.63 -29.47 18.38
CA GLN A 26 -24.17 -29.36 18.47
C GLN A 26 -23.46 -29.29 17.10
N GLY A 27 -24.05 -29.86 16.05
CA GLY A 27 -23.57 -29.70 14.68
C GLY A 27 -23.77 -28.29 14.15
N VAL A 28 -24.95 -27.70 14.37
CA VAL A 28 -25.28 -26.32 14.00
C VAL A 28 -24.46 -25.31 14.79
N GLU A 29 -24.31 -25.51 16.10
CA GLU A 29 -23.52 -24.66 17.01
C GLU A 29 -22.04 -24.64 16.60
N ARG A 30 -21.42 -25.81 16.36
CA ARG A 30 -20.03 -25.88 15.87
C ARG A 30 -19.86 -25.32 14.46
N ALA A 31 -20.86 -25.47 13.59
CA ALA A 31 -20.84 -24.85 12.26
C ALA A 31 -20.92 -23.32 12.36
N ALA A 32 -21.75 -22.79 13.27
CA ALA A 32 -21.87 -21.37 13.55
C ALA A 32 -20.59 -20.79 14.19
N GLU A 33 -19.96 -21.48 15.16
CA GLU A 33 -18.67 -21.08 15.71
C GLU A 33 -17.54 -21.12 14.65
N SER A 34 -17.52 -22.15 13.80
CA SER A 34 -16.55 -22.26 12.70
C SER A 34 -16.73 -21.14 11.67
N ALA A 35 -17.99 -20.81 11.32
CA ALA A 35 -18.31 -19.70 10.43
C ALA A 35 -17.96 -18.34 11.06
N ALA A 36 -18.27 -18.12 12.33
CA ALA A 36 -17.91 -16.91 13.07
C ALA A 36 -16.39 -16.74 13.18
N ARG A 37 -15.64 -17.82 13.39
CA ARG A 37 -14.17 -17.82 13.44
C ARG A 37 -13.52 -17.66 12.06
N ALA A 38 -14.21 -18.04 10.98
CA ALA A 38 -13.79 -17.78 9.61
C ALA A 38 -14.14 -16.34 9.13
N ALA A 39 -15.14 -15.69 9.75
CA ALA A 39 -15.66 -14.39 9.33
C ALA A 39 -14.78 -13.18 9.74
N ALA A 40 -13.76 -13.38 10.58
CA ALA A 40 -12.87 -12.32 11.04
C ALA A 40 -11.40 -12.60 10.70
N ARG A 41 -11.04 -12.51 9.40
CA ARG A 41 -9.66 -12.12 9.06
C ARG A 41 -9.47 -10.70 9.62
N PRO A 42 -8.53 -10.45 10.54
CA PRO A 42 -8.32 -9.09 11.02
C PRO A 42 -7.99 -8.20 9.83
N ALA A 43 -8.66 -7.06 9.72
CA ALA A 43 -8.28 -6.04 8.76
C ALA A 43 -6.79 -5.69 8.98
N PRO A 44 -6.02 -5.37 7.92
CA PRO A 44 -4.63 -4.96 8.10
C PRO A 44 -4.59 -3.80 9.08
N ALA A 45 -3.90 -4.01 10.21
CA ALA A 45 -3.84 -3.07 11.33
C ALA A 45 -3.27 -1.70 10.92
N PHE A 46 -2.57 -1.67 9.78
CA PHE A 46 -1.98 -0.48 9.18
C PHE A 46 -2.53 -0.29 7.77
N HIS A 47 -3.42 0.68 7.61
CA HIS A 47 -4.03 1.05 6.34
C HIS A 47 -4.28 2.56 6.31
N ALA A 48 -4.39 3.13 5.11
CA ALA A 48 -4.73 4.53 4.90
C ALA A 48 -6.01 4.64 4.07
N PRO A 49 -6.81 5.72 4.23
CA PRO A 49 -7.97 5.98 3.38
C PRO A 49 -7.54 6.15 1.92
N ARG A 50 -8.43 5.79 0.99
CA ARG A 50 -8.26 6.12 -0.44
C ARG A 50 -8.23 7.66 -0.58
N PRO A 51 -7.19 8.26 -1.17
CA PRO A 51 -7.18 9.70 -1.44
C PRO A 51 -8.22 10.07 -2.49
N ASP A 52 -8.49 11.37 -2.62
CA ASP A 52 -9.22 11.89 -3.78
C ASP A 52 -8.39 11.64 -5.04
N ILE A 53 -9.01 11.05 -6.06
CA ILE A 53 -8.36 10.66 -7.31
C ILE A 53 -9.27 11.08 -8.45
N VAL A 54 -8.75 11.95 -9.33
CA VAL A 54 -9.40 12.34 -10.57
C VAL A 54 -9.44 11.11 -11.50
N PRO A 55 -10.64 10.61 -11.86
CA PRO A 55 -10.77 9.40 -12.66
C PRO A 55 -10.34 9.63 -14.11
N ARG A 56 -9.96 8.57 -14.82
CA ARG A 56 -9.55 8.66 -16.24
C ARG A 56 -10.52 9.44 -17.12
N ALA A 57 -11.82 9.24 -16.94
CA ALA A 57 -12.86 9.92 -17.72
C ALA A 57 -12.81 11.46 -17.64
N ALA A 58 -12.26 12.04 -16.57
CA ALA A 58 -12.17 13.49 -16.39
C ALA A 58 -10.97 14.14 -17.09
N TRP A 59 -9.92 13.37 -17.43
CA TRP A 59 -8.72 13.89 -18.10
C TRP A 59 -8.49 13.31 -19.50
N LEU A 60 -8.87 12.06 -19.75
CA LEU A 60 -8.60 11.37 -21.01
C LEU A 60 -9.47 11.89 -22.16
N GLY A 61 -10.78 12.09 -21.92
CA GLY A 61 -11.72 12.56 -22.93
C GLY A 61 -11.72 11.70 -24.20
N ASP A 62 -11.84 12.35 -25.36
CA ASP A 62 -11.91 11.68 -26.67
C ASP A 62 -10.59 11.03 -27.12
N ALA A 63 -9.48 11.22 -26.38
CA ALA A 63 -8.23 10.52 -26.64
C ALA A 63 -8.27 9.04 -26.21
N ALA A 64 -9.32 8.59 -25.52
CA ALA A 64 -9.50 7.20 -25.14
C ALA A 64 -9.49 6.27 -26.37
N ARG A 65 -8.61 5.28 -26.36
CA ARG A 65 -8.52 4.23 -27.38
C ARG A 65 -9.09 2.91 -26.85
N ASP A 66 -9.48 2.02 -27.76
CA ASP A 66 -9.64 0.61 -27.42
C ASP A 66 -8.27 0.05 -27.03
N GLN A 67 -8.21 -0.76 -25.96
CA GLN A 67 -6.97 -1.23 -25.35
C GLN A 67 -7.10 -2.68 -24.87
N PRO A 68 -6.01 -3.45 -24.85
CA PRO A 68 -6.01 -4.79 -24.29
C PRO A 68 -6.53 -4.80 -22.83
N PRO A 69 -7.19 -5.88 -22.39
CA PRO A 69 -7.72 -5.95 -21.03
C PRO A 69 -6.60 -5.79 -19.99
N PRO A 70 -6.83 -5.03 -18.91
CA PRO A 70 -5.84 -4.78 -17.87
C PRO A 70 -5.39 -6.08 -17.19
N ARG A 71 -4.09 -6.14 -16.86
CA ARG A 71 -3.46 -7.23 -16.11
C ARG A 71 -3.43 -6.87 -14.62
N TYR A 72 -3.56 -7.88 -13.76
CA TYR A 72 -3.58 -7.72 -12.31
C TYR A 72 -2.61 -8.69 -11.64
N ASP A 73 -1.93 -8.20 -10.61
CA ASP A 73 -1.15 -9.03 -9.69
C ASP A 73 -2.00 -9.44 -8.46
N ASP A 74 -1.42 -10.21 -7.53
CA ASP A 74 -2.10 -10.60 -6.28
C ASP A 74 -2.30 -9.42 -5.32
N GLN A 75 -1.31 -8.53 -5.24
CA GLN A 75 -1.28 -7.35 -4.36
C GLN A 75 -0.17 -6.38 -4.79
N VAL A 76 -0.21 -5.15 -4.27
CA VAL A 76 0.90 -4.20 -4.40
C VAL A 76 1.78 -4.28 -3.14
N VAL A 77 3.05 -4.65 -3.28
CA VAL A 77 4.02 -4.71 -2.19
C VAL A 77 5.08 -3.61 -2.24
N ALA A 78 5.22 -2.90 -3.37
CA ALA A 78 6.14 -1.77 -3.52
C ALA A 78 5.56 -0.65 -4.38
N VAL A 79 6.11 0.55 -4.23
CA VAL A 79 5.83 1.71 -5.08
C VAL A 79 7.13 2.17 -5.74
N PHE A 80 7.09 2.39 -7.06
CA PHE A 80 8.15 3.08 -7.78
C PHE A 80 7.74 4.51 -8.10
N LEU A 81 8.59 5.46 -7.70
CA LEU A 81 8.44 6.87 -8.01
C LEU A 81 9.19 7.25 -9.28
N HIS A 82 8.49 8.03 -10.10
CA HIS A 82 8.94 8.55 -11.38
C HIS A 82 8.76 10.06 -11.40
N HIS A 83 9.44 10.71 -12.32
CA HIS A 83 8.97 11.97 -12.89
C HIS A 83 8.46 11.73 -14.32
N THR A 84 7.73 12.68 -14.89
CA THR A 84 7.28 12.62 -16.29
C THR A 84 8.28 13.24 -17.27
N ASP A 85 9.28 13.95 -16.75
CA ASP A 85 10.21 14.82 -17.49
C ASP A 85 9.52 15.90 -18.34
N SER A 86 8.33 16.33 -17.89
CA SER A 86 7.63 17.49 -18.45
C SER A 86 8.08 18.80 -17.78
N PRO A 87 7.90 19.98 -18.39
CA PRO A 87 8.17 21.25 -17.74
C PRO A 87 7.41 21.43 -16.43
N ASN A 88 7.96 22.17 -15.46
CA ASN A 88 7.32 22.45 -14.16
C ASN A 88 6.45 23.71 -14.16
N GLY A 89 6.60 24.59 -15.15
CA GLY A 89 5.99 25.92 -15.20
C GLY A 89 4.53 25.97 -15.65
N TYR A 90 3.78 24.88 -15.51
CA TYR A 90 2.36 24.80 -15.88
C TYR A 90 1.45 25.30 -14.76
N ASP A 91 0.24 25.74 -15.13
CA ASP A 91 -0.86 25.96 -14.21
C ASP A 91 -1.56 24.63 -13.93
N CYS A 92 -1.97 24.35 -12.69
CA CYS A 92 -2.54 23.04 -12.34
C CYS A 92 -3.86 22.71 -13.09
N ALA A 93 -4.53 23.71 -13.66
CA ALA A 93 -5.66 23.51 -14.57
C ALA A 93 -5.27 22.81 -15.90
N ASP A 94 -4.01 22.92 -16.33
CA ASP A 94 -3.47 22.31 -17.55
C ASP A 94 -3.05 20.85 -17.36
N ALA A 95 -2.86 20.40 -16.12
CA ALA A 95 -2.38 19.06 -15.80
C ALA A 95 -3.18 17.93 -16.51
N PRO A 96 -4.52 17.95 -16.62
CA PRO A 96 -5.27 16.99 -17.42
C PRO A 96 -4.85 16.91 -18.90
N GLY A 97 -4.50 18.05 -19.51
CA GLY A 97 -4.02 18.14 -20.89
C GLY A 97 -2.61 17.57 -21.05
N ILE A 98 -1.71 17.87 -20.11
CA ILE A 98 -0.34 17.32 -20.10
C ILE A 98 -0.37 15.80 -19.90
N ILE A 99 -1.21 15.30 -19.00
CA ILE A 99 -1.39 13.85 -18.76
C ILE A 99 -1.96 13.15 -20.00
N ARG A 100 -2.90 13.79 -20.72
CA ARG A 100 -3.40 13.28 -22.00
C ARG A 100 -2.29 13.19 -23.05
N ALA A 101 -1.46 14.22 -23.19
CA ALA A 101 -0.32 14.19 -24.11
C ALA A 101 0.71 13.09 -23.76
N LEU A 102 0.94 12.82 -22.47
CA LEU A 102 1.77 11.70 -22.03
C LEU A 102 1.15 10.33 -22.38
N TYR A 103 -0.18 10.18 -22.22
CA TYR A 103 -0.91 8.99 -22.65
C TYR A 103 -0.83 8.79 -24.17
N GLU A 104 -1.02 9.85 -24.97
CA GLU A 104 -0.93 9.78 -26.43
C GLU A 104 0.49 9.46 -26.91
N GLY A 105 1.50 10.08 -26.31
CA GLY A 105 2.91 9.79 -26.60
C GLY A 105 3.31 8.34 -26.29
N GLN A 106 2.72 7.71 -25.27
CA GLN A 106 2.96 6.29 -24.95
C GLN A 106 2.13 5.34 -25.83
N THR A 107 0.83 5.59 -25.99
CA THR A 107 -0.08 4.69 -26.72
C THR A 107 0.04 4.80 -28.24
N GLN A 108 0.35 5.97 -28.79
CA GLN A 108 0.49 6.18 -30.23
C GLN A 108 1.97 6.22 -30.66
N GLY A 109 2.83 6.87 -29.86
CA GLY A 109 4.25 7.02 -30.19
C GLY A 109 5.13 5.84 -29.82
N ARG A 110 4.70 4.97 -28.88
CA ARG A 110 5.50 3.83 -28.38
C ARG A 110 4.75 2.50 -28.42
N ASP A 111 3.53 2.48 -28.95
CA ASP A 111 2.65 1.30 -29.07
C ASP A 111 2.42 0.58 -27.72
N TRP A 112 2.20 1.35 -26.65
CA TRP A 112 1.89 0.81 -25.32
C TRP A 112 0.39 0.61 -25.12
N ASP A 113 0.01 -0.48 -24.42
CA ASP A 113 -1.37 -0.79 -24.00
C ASP A 113 -2.08 0.37 -23.24
N ASP A 114 -1.33 1.30 -22.63
CA ASP A 114 -1.85 2.44 -21.88
C ASP A 114 -0.70 3.38 -21.45
N LEU A 115 -1.02 4.44 -20.71
CA LEU A 115 -0.09 5.11 -19.79
C LEU A 115 0.51 4.07 -18.81
N GLY A 116 1.84 4.00 -18.76
CA GLY A 116 2.55 2.96 -17.98
C GLY A 116 2.53 3.15 -16.47
N TYR A 117 2.28 4.38 -15.98
CA TYR A 117 2.15 4.71 -14.56
C TYR A 117 0.73 4.43 -14.05
N ASN A 118 0.59 3.90 -12.84
CA ASN A 118 -0.71 3.69 -12.20
C ASN A 118 -1.35 5.00 -11.73
N PHE A 119 -0.52 5.99 -11.35
CA PHE A 119 -0.95 7.30 -10.88
C PHE A 119 -0.04 8.40 -11.41
N VAL A 120 -0.61 9.59 -11.61
CA VAL A 120 0.15 10.83 -11.83
C VAL A 120 -0.24 11.82 -10.73
N VAL A 121 0.72 12.59 -10.21
CA VAL A 121 0.49 13.62 -9.20
C VAL A 121 1.03 14.95 -9.71
N ASP A 122 0.22 16.01 -9.70
CA ASP A 122 0.64 17.34 -10.14
C ASP A 122 1.33 18.17 -9.04
N ARG A 123 1.85 19.34 -9.42
CA ARG A 123 2.51 20.30 -8.51
C ARG A 123 1.58 20.93 -7.46
N CYS A 124 0.25 20.81 -7.61
CA CYS A 124 -0.75 21.20 -6.61
C CYS A 124 -1.12 20.05 -5.65
N GLY A 125 -0.67 18.82 -5.91
CA GLY A 125 -1.03 17.62 -5.15
C GLY A 125 -2.29 16.92 -5.64
N THR A 126 -2.82 17.26 -6.82
CA THR A 126 -3.94 16.52 -7.43
C THR A 126 -3.45 15.15 -7.87
N VAL A 127 -4.14 14.08 -7.43
CA VAL A 127 -3.87 12.71 -7.88
C VAL A 127 -4.79 12.36 -9.04
N TYR A 128 -4.21 11.85 -10.12
CA TYR A 128 -4.92 11.34 -11.29
C TYR A 128 -4.77 9.83 -11.38
N GLU A 129 -5.87 9.14 -11.70
CA GLU A 129 -5.82 7.73 -12.10
C GLU A 129 -5.08 7.63 -13.43
N GLY A 130 -3.92 6.95 -13.41
CA GLY A 130 -3.15 6.60 -14.59
C GLY A 130 -3.72 5.36 -15.24
N ARG A 131 -2.95 4.28 -15.33
CA ARG A 131 -3.28 3.02 -16.02
C ARG A 131 -4.67 2.47 -15.69
N ALA A 132 -5.42 2.15 -16.73
CA ALA A 132 -6.77 1.60 -16.68
C ALA A 132 -6.82 0.24 -15.99
N GLY A 133 -8.01 -0.11 -15.49
CA GLY A 133 -8.23 -1.30 -14.66
C GLY A 133 -8.68 -0.98 -13.24
N GLY A 134 -8.84 0.30 -12.88
CA GLY A 134 -9.40 0.73 -11.59
C GLY A 134 -8.31 0.93 -10.55
N ALA A 135 -8.18 2.18 -10.11
CA ALA A 135 -7.21 2.64 -9.12
C ALA A 135 -7.11 1.78 -7.84
N ASP A 136 -8.21 1.19 -7.38
CA ASP A 136 -8.28 0.37 -6.18
C ASP A 136 -7.58 -1.00 -6.34
N ARG A 137 -7.60 -1.57 -7.54
CA ARG A 137 -7.05 -2.90 -7.84
C ARG A 137 -5.51 -2.91 -8.00
N PRO A 138 -4.85 -4.07 -7.88
CA PRO A 138 -3.41 -4.23 -8.14
C PRO A 138 -3.13 -4.35 -9.66
N VAL A 139 -3.42 -3.28 -10.42
CA VAL A 139 -3.15 -3.23 -11.86
C VAL A 139 -1.63 -3.26 -12.11
N THR A 140 -1.14 -4.25 -12.86
CA THR A 140 0.27 -4.34 -13.26
C THR A 140 0.64 -3.14 -14.14
N GLY A 141 1.75 -2.45 -13.83
CA GLY A 141 2.19 -1.27 -14.58
C GLY A 141 2.96 -1.57 -15.88
N ALA A 142 3.47 -0.50 -16.51
CA ALA A 142 4.51 -0.55 -17.55
C ALA A 142 5.62 0.51 -17.30
N HIS A 143 5.82 0.88 -16.04
CA HIS A 143 6.65 2.01 -15.62
C HIS A 143 8.10 1.65 -15.31
N THR A 144 8.39 0.44 -14.79
CA THR A 144 9.73 0.02 -14.34
C THR A 144 10.07 -1.34 -14.95
N GLN A 145 11.03 -1.36 -15.88
CA GLN A 145 11.48 -2.63 -16.48
C GLN A 145 12.00 -3.60 -15.41
N GLY A 146 11.66 -4.89 -15.55
CA GLY A 146 11.90 -5.92 -14.54
C GLY A 146 10.93 -5.89 -13.33
N PHE A 147 10.38 -4.74 -12.94
CA PHE A 147 9.66 -4.60 -11.65
C PHE A 147 8.23 -4.05 -11.75
N ASN A 148 7.56 -4.22 -12.89
CA ASN A 148 6.13 -3.86 -13.06
C ASN A 148 5.16 -4.75 -12.26
N HIS A 149 5.59 -5.96 -11.87
CA HIS A 149 4.74 -6.92 -11.16
C HIS A 149 4.72 -6.67 -9.66
N ARG A 150 3.51 -6.69 -9.07
CA ARG A 150 3.25 -6.46 -7.64
C ARG A 150 3.70 -5.08 -7.15
N THR A 151 3.80 -4.12 -8.06
CA THR A 151 4.16 -2.73 -7.73
C THR A 151 3.17 -1.75 -8.32
N ALA A 152 3.21 -0.50 -7.85
CA ALA A 152 2.50 0.61 -8.45
C ALA A 152 3.47 1.74 -8.81
N GLY A 153 3.35 2.28 -10.03
CA GLY A 153 4.09 3.44 -10.49
C GLY A 153 3.35 4.73 -10.20
N ILE A 154 3.99 5.66 -9.48
CA ILE A 154 3.50 7.03 -9.30
C ILE A 154 4.45 7.96 -10.04
N ALA A 155 3.94 8.76 -10.97
CA ALA A 155 4.72 9.80 -11.66
C ALA A 155 4.39 11.18 -11.10
N ALA A 156 5.41 11.91 -10.65
CA ALA A 156 5.33 13.33 -10.39
C ALA A 156 5.34 14.08 -11.74
N LEU A 157 4.30 14.88 -12.00
CA LEU A 157 4.14 15.65 -13.23
C LEU A 157 5.11 16.84 -13.22
N GLY A 158 6.24 16.68 -13.89
CA GLY A 158 7.36 17.61 -13.88
C GLY A 158 8.69 16.94 -14.21
N THR A 159 9.77 17.70 -14.06
CA THR A 159 11.17 17.24 -14.05
C THR A 159 11.82 17.73 -12.77
N PHE A 160 12.62 16.89 -12.11
CA PHE A 160 13.10 17.11 -10.73
C PHE A 160 14.60 16.83 -10.60
N THR A 161 15.38 17.40 -11.51
CA THR A 161 16.85 17.40 -11.46
C THR A 161 17.38 18.10 -10.21
N GLU A 162 18.68 17.98 -9.95
CA GLU A 162 19.35 18.61 -8.80
C GLU A 162 19.03 20.12 -8.70
N GLY A 163 18.78 20.59 -7.48
CA GLY A 163 18.40 21.99 -7.20
C GLY A 163 16.95 22.34 -7.54
N THR A 164 16.16 21.46 -8.16
CA THR A 164 14.75 21.72 -8.43
C THR A 164 13.90 21.61 -7.17
N GLU A 165 12.98 22.58 -6.96
CA GLU A 165 12.01 22.51 -5.87
C GLU A 165 11.00 21.37 -6.10
N VAL A 166 10.75 20.57 -5.05
CA VAL A 166 9.70 19.54 -5.03
C VAL A 166 8.59 20.01 -4.09
N PRO A 167 7.38 20.36 -4.60
CA PRO A 167 6.31 20.92 -3.77
C PRO A 167 5.84 19.96 -2.67
N ASP A 168 5.76 20.43 -1.42
CA ASP A 168 5.34 19.58 -0.30
C ASP A 168 3.89 19.07 -0.43
N VAL A 169 3.02 19.78 -1.18
CA VAL A 169 1.66 19.29 -1.51
C VAL A 169 1.71 18.04 -2.40
N MET A 170 2.62 18.01 -3.38
CA MET A 170 2.86 16.84 -4.23
C MET A 170 3.40 15.68 -3.38
N LEU A 171 4.35 15.93 -2.48
CA LEU A 171 4.92 14.90 -1.60
C LEU A 171 3.87 14.29 -0.66
N ARG A 172 2.98 15.10 -0.08
CA ARG A 172 1.86 14.61 0.74
C ARG A 172 0.88 13.75 -0.07
N ALA A 173 0.57 14.16 -1.30
CA ALA A 173 -0.31 13.39 -2.19
C ALA A 173 0.31 12.05 -2.62
N ILE A 174 1.60 12.05 -3.00
CA ILE A 174 2.38 10.85 -3.28
C ILE A 174 2.39 9.91 -2.06
N ALA A 175 2.64 10.44 -0.86
CA ALA A 175 2.64 9.66 0.37
C ALA A 175 1.27 9.06 0.70
N ALA A 176 0.17 9.78 0.43
CA ALA A 176 -1.20 9.29 0.62
C ALA A 176 -1.53 8.13 -0.33
N VAL A 177 -1.20 8.24 -1.62
CA VAL A 177 -1.36 7.14 -2.59
C VAL A 177 -0.50 5.94 -2.18
N THR A 178 0.74 6.18 -1.75
CA THR A 178 1.68 5.15 -1.30
C THR A 178 1.15 4.40 -0.07
N ALA A 179 0.72 5.12 0.96
CA ALA A 179 0.16 4.56 2.18
C ALA A 179 -1.08 3.70 1.89
N TRP A 180 -1.96 4.18 1.01
CA TRP A 180 -3.17 3.49 0.59
C TRP A 180 -2.87 2.22 -0.22
N LYS A 181 -2.01 2.27 -1.24
CA LYS A 181 -1.70 1.10 -2.07
C LYS A 181 -0.89 0.02 -1.34
N LEU A 182 -0.07 0.37 -0.35
CA LEU A 182 0.67 -0.58 0.48
C LEU A 182 -0.13 -1.11 1.70
N GLY A 183 -1.29 -0.51 2.02
CA GLY A 183 -2.13 -0.96 3.13
C GLY A 183 -2.64 -2.41 2.99
N PRO A 184 -3.20 -2.83 1.84
CA PRO A 184 -3.71 -4.19 1.64
C PRO A 184 -2.69 -5.32 1.79
N SER A 185 -1.42 -5.08 1.46
CA SER A 185 -0.32 -6.04 1.67
C SER A 185 0.25 -5.99 3.08
N GLY A 186 -0.08 -4.95 3.86
CA GLY A 186 0.52 -4.71 5.17
C GLY A 186 2.00 -4.28 5.11
N THR A 187 2.52 -3.92 3.93
CA THR A 187 3.91 -3.44 3.79
C THR A 187 4.09 -2.11 4.54
N ASP A 188 5.10 -2.01 5.40
CA ASP A 188 5.57 -0.74 5.95
C ASP A 188 6.31 0.04 4.85
N PRO A 189 5.93 1.28 4.51
CA PRO A 189 6.61 2.05 3.47
C PRO A 189 8.10 2.28 3.71
N ARG A 190 8.57 2.15 4.97
CA ARG A 190 10.00 2.30 5.34
C ARG A 190 10.80 1.00 5.23
N ALA A 191 10.14 -0.15 5.03
CA ALA A 191 10.81 -1.45 4.94
C ALA A 191 11.50 -1.66 3.59
N GLU A 192 12.33 -2.70 3.51
CA GLU A 192 12.75 -3.30 2.25
C GLU A 192 11.84 -4.48 1.88
N VAL A 193 11.74 -4.76 0.58
CA VAL A 193 10.98 -5.86 0.01
C VAL A 193 11.81 -6.62 -1.02
N ARG A 194 11.43 -7.87 -1.26
CA ARG A 194 12.08 -8.74 -2.26
C ARG A 194 11.24 -8.77 -3.54
N LEU A 195 11.78 -8.24 -4.63
CA LEU A 195 11.14 -8.20 -5.95
C LEU A 195 11.95 -9.05 -6.94
N VAL A 196 11.27 -9.77 -7.84
CA VAL A 196 11.93 -10.58 -8.88
C VAL A 196 11.96 -9.79 -10.19
N SER A 197 13.15 -9.62 -10.77
CA SER A 197 13.29 -8.99 -12.08
C SER A 197 12.67 -9.88 -13.16
N SER A 198 11.56 -9.46 -13.75
CA SER A 198 10.81 -10.26 -14.74
C SER A 198 11.49 -10.37 -16.10
N ASN A 199 12.49 -9.52 -16.39
CA ASN A 199 13.25 -9.52 -17.64
C ASN A 199 14.69 -9.01 -17.42
N GLY A 200 15.52 -9.06 -18.46
CA GLY A 200 16.91 -8.60 -18.42
C GLY A 200 17.12 -7.11 -18.68
N GLY A 201 16.06 -6.30 -18.71
CA GLY A 201 16.14 -4.86 -18.99
C GLY A 201 16.38 -3.98 -17.75
N SER A 202 16.29 -4.52 -16.54
CA SER A 202 16.52 -3.78 -15.30
C SER A 202 18.00 -3.79 -14.90
N ARG A 203 18.34 -3.20 -13.73
CA ARG A 203 19.66 -3.37 -13.08
C ARG A 203 20.01 -4.83 -12.77
N TYR A 204 19.04 -5.74 -12.83
CA TYR A 204 19.13 -7.11 -12.36
C TYR A 204 18.73 -8.09 -13.47
N ALA A 205 19.54 -9.13 -13.68
CA ALA A 205 19.26 -10.18 -14.66
C ALA A 205 17.89 -10.85 -14.40
N ALA A 206 17.23 -11.31 -15.47
CA ALA A 206 15.93 -11.98 -15.38
C ALA A 206 15.93 -13.12 -14.35
N GLY A 207 14.88 -13.20 -13.52
CA GLY A 207 14.75 -14.16 -12.41
C GLY A 207 15.54 -13.79 -11.14
N THR A 208 16.40 -12.77 -11.17
CA THR A 208 17.12 -12.29 -9.98
C THR A 208 16.15 -11.70 -8.98
N THR A 209 16.25 -12.10 -7.70
CA THR A 209 15.52 -11.42 -6.62
C THR A 209 16.36 -10.27 -6.07
N ALA A 210 15.92 -9.04 -6.32
CA ALA A 210 16.49 -7.84 -5.73
C ALA A 210 15.84 -7.57 -4.35
N THR A 211 16.64 -7.10 -3.40
CA THR A 211 16.13 -6.40 -2.20
C THR A 211 16.12 -4.91 -2.52
N LEU A 212 14.97 -4.26 -2.39
CA LEU A 212 14.76 -2.86 -2.71
C LEU A 212 13.86 -2.20 -1.65
N PRO A 213 13.94 -0.88 -1.42
CA PRO A 213 12.98 -0.18 -0.57
C PRO A 213 11.53 -0.39 -1.04
N ALA A 214 10.59 -0.49 -0.09
CA ALA A 214 9.15 -0.57 -0.39
C ALA A 214 8.61 0.66 -1.15
N VAL A 215 9.30 1.80 -1.02
CA VAL A 215 9.10 2.99 -1.85
C VAL A 215 10.45 3.35 -2.46
N ALA A 216 10.63 3.05 -3.75
CA ALA A 216 11.88 3.20 -4.48
C ALA A 216 11.75 4.27 -5.57
N GLY A 217 12.86 4.89 -5.99
CA GLY A 217 12.92 5.64 -7.25
C GLY A 217 13.07 4.69 -8.43
N HIS A 218 12.65 5.10 -9.64
CA HIS A 218 12.89 4.31 -10.85
C HIS A 218 14.39 3.99 -11.05
N SER A 219 15.26 4.95 -10.74
CA SER A 219 16.72 4.83 -10.72
C SER A 219 17.25 3.70 -9.83
N ASP A 220 16.52 3.27 -8.79
CA ASP A 220 16.94 2.16 -7.91
C ASP A 220 16.78 0.79 -8.62
N GLY A 221 15.83 0.68 -9.55
CA GLY A 221 15.53 -0.55 -10.30
C GLY A 221 16.09 -0.58 -11.74
N TYR A 222 16.29 0.58 -12.36
CA TYR A 222 16.59 0.72 -13.79
C TYR A 222 17.71 1.75 -14.07
N MET A 223 18.26 1.72 -15.29
CA MET A 223 19.33 2.61 -15.74
C MET A 223 18.78 3.96 -16.19
N THR A 224 18.37 4.80 -15.24
CA THR A 224 17.78 6.11 -15.50
C THR A 224 18.07 7.09 -14.37
N ASP A 225 18.02 8.39 -14.67
CA ASP A 225 18.07 9.47 -13.69
C ASP A 225 16.70 9.74 -13.05
N CYS A 226 15.61 9.24 -13.64
CA CYS A 226 14.24 9.32 -13.10
C CYS A 226 14.18 8.66 -11.71
N PRO A 227 13.57 9.27 -10.67
CA PRO A 227 12.65 10.42 -10.68
C PRO A 227 13.31 11.81 -10.67
N GLY A 228 14.62 11.89 -10.92
CA GLY A 228 15.43 13.09 -10.78
C GLY A 228 15.99 13.22 -9.36
N ALA A 229 17.19 13.79 -9.25
CA ALA A 229 17.95 13.84 -8.00
C ALA A 229 17.19 14.54 -6.85
N ALA A 230 16.44 15.61 -7.13
CA ALA A 230 15.71 16.33 -6.08
C ALA A 230 14.54 15.52 -5.53
N LEU A 231 13.77 14.83 -6.37
CA LEU A 231 12.65 13.98 -5.92
C LEU A 231 13.15 12.67 -5.31
N HIS A 232 14.26 12.09 -5.81
CA HIS A 232 14.91 10.92 -5.21
C HIS A 232 15.38 11.22 -3.77
N ALA A 233 15.97 12.40 -3.54
CA ALA A 233 16.39 12.84 -2.21
C ALA A 233 15.23 12.97 -1.19
N ARG A 234 13.97 13.17 -1.64
CA ARG A 234 12.79 13.22 -0.76
C ARG A 234 12.18 11.84 -0.46
N LEU A 235 12.70 10.74 -1.01
CA LEU A 235 12.19 9.38 -0.77
C LEU A 235 12.08 9.00 0.73
N PRO A 236 13.06 9.30 1.62
CA PRO A 236 12.93 9.00 3.05
C PRO A 236 11.71 9.69 3.69
N GLU A 237 11.47 10.96 3.36
CA GLU A 237 10.33 11.72 3.88
C GLU A 237 8.99 11.16 3.40
N ILE A 238 8.91 10.75 2.13
CA ILE A 238 7.72 10.10 1.56
C ILE A 238 7.42 8.79 2.29
N ARG A 239 8.44 7.97 2.60
CA ARG A 239 8.31 6.73 3.36
C ARG A 239 7.76 6.99 4.77
N ASP A 240 8.31 7.99 5.46
CA ASP A 240 7.88 8.35 6.81
C ASP A 240 6.48 8.97 6.85
N LEU A 241 6.13 9.83 5.89
CA LEU A 241 4.76 10.35 5.72
C LEU A 241 3.77 9.21 5.45
N ALA A 242 4.10 8.31 4.53
CA ALA A 242 3.23 7.19 4.17
C ALA A 242 3.04 6.21 5.36
N ALA A 243 4.10 5.94 6.13
CA ALA A 243 4.01 5.10 7.32
C ALA A 243 3.11 5.74 8.39
N ARG A 244 3.24 7.04 8.66
CA ARG A 244 2.33 7.77 9.57
C ARG A 244 0.87 7.74 9.08
N LEU A 245 0.64 7.90 7.77
CA LEU A 245 -0.70 7.80 7.17
C LEU A 245 -1.32 6.40 7.26
N GLN A 246 -0.50 5.35 7.42
CA GLN A 246 -0.96 3.99 7.77
C GLN A 246 -1.16 3.77 9.29
N GLY A 247 -0.99 4.79 10.14
CA GLY A 247 -1.04 4.65 11.60
C GLY A 247 0.20 4.01 12.23
N ARG A 248 1.36 4.02 11.53
CA ARG A 248 2.62 3.47 12.04
C ARG A 248 3.46 4.55 12.72
N ASP A 249 3.04 4.96 13.91
CA ASP A 249 3.78 5.93 14.70
C ASP A 249 5.19 5.44 15.05
N ALA A 250 6.14 6.37 15.08
CA ALA A 250 7.52 6.11 15.49
C ALA A 250 7.63 6.05 17.03
N GLY A 251 6.98 5.08 17.67
CA GLY A 251 6.99 5.01 19.15
C GLY A 251 6.41 3.78 19.87
N THR A 252 5.63 2.91 19.22
CA THR A 252 4.94 1.78 19.91
C THR A 252 5.35 0.40 19.37
N GLY A 253 6.63 0.07 19.54
CA GLY A 253 7.03 -1.34 19.63
C GLY A 253 6.57 -1.93 20.97
N PRO A 254 6.21 -3.23 21.05
CA PRO A 254 5.82 -3.85 22.31
C PRO A 254 7.05 -4.04 23.21
N GLY A 255 7.18 -3.22 24.25
CA GLY A 255 8.17 -3.42 25.29
C GLY A 255 8.85 -2.16 25.81
N ARG A 256 8.20 -1.48 26.75
CA ARG A 256 8.83 -0.85 27.92
C ARG A 256 7.75 -0.36 28.88
N ASP A 257 7.41 -1.20 29.85
CA ASP A 257 6.71 -0.74 31.06
C ASP A 257 7.64 0.25 31.79
N ALA A 258 7.38 1.54 31.60
CA ALA A 258 7.99 2.59 32.40
C ALA A 258 7.32 2.57 33.79
N GLY A 259 7.80 1.65 34.64
CA GLY A 259 7.34 1.52 36.01
C GLY A 259 7.50 2.83 36.79
N THR A 260 6.41 3.25 37.42
CA THR A 260 6.34 4.44 38.27
C THR A 260 7.25 4.31 39.49
N ASP A 261 8.37 5.03 39.54
CA ASP A 261 9.11 5.30 40.79
C ASP A 261 8.99 6.79 41.17
N THR A 262 7.88 7.14 41.81
CA THR A 262 7.71 8.44 42.47
C THR A 262 8.50 8.48 43.77
N ARG A 263 9.83 8.59 43.68
CA ARG A 263 10.68 8.71 44.86
C ARG A 263 10.71 10.15 45.39
N ARG A 264 9.82 10.39 46.35
CA ARG A 264 9.71 11.57 47.22
C ARG A 264 11.09 12.12 47.64
N VAL A 265 11.44 13.32 47.18
CA VAL A 265 12.54 14.11 47.74
C VAL A 265 11.95 15.11 48.73
N THR A 266 12.26 14.92 50.02
CA THR A 266 11.99 15.90 51.08
C THR A 266 13.10 16.93 51.13
N ALA A 267 12.75 18.21 51.19
CA ALA A 267 13.71 19.29 51.38
C ALA A 267 14.26 19.30 52.81
N THR A 268 15.55 19.62 52.93
CA THR A 268 16.16 20.25 54.11
C THR A 268 17.22 21.22 53.61
N ASP A 269 17.16 22.46 54.09
CA ASP A 269 18.22 23.46 53.93
C ASP A 269 19.56 22.94 54.49
N ASP A 270 20.68 23.42 53.94
CA ASP A 270 21.49 24.37 54.70
C ASP A 270 22.34 25.25 53.77
N ALA A 271 22.64 26.47 54.22
CA ALA A 271 23.40 27.46 53.46
C ALA A 271 24.85 27.56 53.98
N ARG A 272 25.80 28.00 53.12
CA ARG A 272 26.80 29.05 53.40
C ARG A 272 27.88 29.23 52.31
N ASN A 273 28.14 30.49 52.02
CA ASN A 273 29.46 31.16 51.82
C ASN A 273 30.40 30.68 50.69
N GLU A 274 30.74 31.57 49.73
CA GLU A 274 32.02 32.35 49.65
C GLU A 274 33.09 31.60 48.83
N GLU A 275 33.98 32.20 48.03
CA GLU A 275 34.10 33.54 47.43
C GLU A 275 35.12 33.45 46.26
N LEU A 276 35.30 34.54 45.50
CA LEU A 276 36.49 34.90 44.69
C LEU A 276 36.85 34.13 43.38
N SER A 277 36.87 34.91 42.30
CA SER A 277 37.55 34.68 41.02
C SER A 277 39.09 34.79 41.15
N PRO A 278 39.90 34.48 40.11
CA PRO A 278 39.98 35.32 38.89
C PRO A 278 39.29 34.74 37.64
#